data_AF-A0A7R9J8S8-F1
#
_entry.id   AF-A0A7R9J8S8-F1
#
_cell.length_a   1.000
_cell.length_b   1.000
_cell.length_c   1.000
_cell.angle_alpha   90.00
_cell.angle_beta   90.00
_cell.angle_gamma   90.00
#
_symmetry.space_group_name_H-M   'P 1'
#
loop_
_entity.id
_entity.type
_entity.pdbx_description
1 polymer ?
#
loop_
_entity_poly.entity_id
_entity_poly.type
_entity_poly.pdbx_seq_one_letter_code
_entity_poly.pdbx_strand_id
1 'polypeptide(L)'
;MLVVSSLSAFGIGSMVYSGLEFGQYFELKRDSKCSDILLVLTPATRMILTLVQMQFIFLNSMDMKMSAYKVVARFGLMHMIAANLCEWLYVLVEETRHEIVHLGDHGMTHGAMSHDSSAEDSLSSSEEVFRGVLALALNGTNVSGHHLSERSSDTHDIYECRRSNIMGSLVQNASPFLFPCTIEYSLICAVILYEMWKNVKPETEEGSKRGAFRMTVNTPHSLHHFTVDCTSAHKGLFSGILVLVLTIISLILFFVLNEDPQYKQTAVFEVNVCELVLYIISTIAVIVCMIQMRGLKYHHSSSGHGGGGLGLDNSLLVMAQTGMYIYCMFSIIGCSFGNEDSLAPGGMATELSSLIQTTCQTVFVLDASWRRCRTANQARRKPGRQIITFLLVANMAMWAINTLEKGHAEFRPSHLKFFGVWAWTVITHVSMPLAIFYRFHSTICLFEIWKSAYKMKV
;
A
#
# COMPACT_ATOMS: atom_id res chain seq x y z
N MET A 1 -0.36 1.04 -18.46
CA MET A 1 -1.00 2.38 -18.49
C MET A 1 -1.61 2.72 -17.13
N LEU A 2 -2.49 1.88 -16.55
CA LEU A 2 -3.09 2.15 -15.24
C LEU A 2 -2.07 2.19 -14.08
N VAL A 3 -1.11 1.26 -14.02
CA VAL A 3 -0.02 1.31 -13.02
C VAL A 3 0.79 2.61 -13.09
N VAL A 4 1.05 3.11 -14.30
CA VAL A 4 1.78 4.37 -14.52
C VAL A 4 0.93 5.57 -14.07
N SER A 5 -0.39 5.52 -14.26
CA SER A 5 -1.31 6.54 -13.75
C SER A 5 -1.32 6.58 -12.22
N SER A 6 -1.34 5.43 -11.56
CA SER A 6 -1.28 5.33 -10.10
C SER A 6 0.07 5.82 -9.55
N LEU A 7 1.18 5.43 -10.18
CA LEU A 7 2.52 5.94 -9.86
C LEU A 7 2.55 7.48 -9.92
N SER A 8 1.91 8.07 -10.93
CA SER A 8 1.88 9.53 -11.09
C SER A 8 1.06 10.20 -9.98
N ALA A 9 -0.10 9.64 -9.62
CA ALA A 9 -0.96 10.18 -8.56
C ALA A 9 -0.26 10.15 -7.19
N PHE A 10 0.31 9.01 -6.80
CA PHE A 10 1.04 8.86 -5.54
C PHE A 10 2.35 9.67 -5.53
N GLY A 11 3.04 9.77 -6.67
CA GLY A 11 4.23 10.60 -6.82
C GLY A 11 3.94 12.08 -6.60
N ILE A 12 2.81 12.58 -7.10
CA ILE A 12 2.37 13.96 -6.83
C ILE A 12 2.09 14.16 -5.34
N GLY A 13 1.38 13.22 -4.69
CA GLY A 13 1.13 13.29 -3.24
C GLY A 13 2.43 13.32 -2.42
N SER A 14 3.41 12.50 -2.81
CA SER A 14 4.75 12.47 -2.18
C SER A 14 5.53 13.78 -2.37
N MET A 15 5.44 14.39 -3.55
CA MET A 15 6.02 15.71 -3.81
C MET A 15 5.34 16.81 -3.00
N VAL A 16 4.01 16.75 -2.84
CA VAL A 16 3.29 17.70 -1.98
C VAL A 16 3.77 17.59 -0.55
N TYR A 17 3.92 16.37 -0.01
CA TYR A 17 4.49 16.14 1.31
C TYR A 17 5.90 16.73 1.45
N SER A 18 6.81 16.41 0.53
CA SER A 18 8.18 16.95 0.51
C SER A 18 8.19 18.48 0.40
N GLY A 19 7.26 19.06 -0.37
CA GLY A 19 7.10 20.49 -0.52
C GLY A 19 6.60 21.18 0.75
N LEU A 20 5.71 20.52 1.51
CA LEU A 20 5.27 21.00 2.82
C LEU A 20 6.40 20.97 3.85
N GLU A 21 7.20 19.90 3.92
CA GLU A 21 8.41 19.83 4.76
C GLU A 21 9.41 20.93 4.38
N PHE A 22 9.66 21.12 3.09
CA PHE A 22 10.52 22.20 2.59
C PHE A 22 9.97 23.59 2.98
N GLY A 23 8.65 23.77 2.94
CA GLY A 23 7.98 25.00 3.36
C GLY A 23 8.19 25.34 4.83
N GLN A 24 8.30 24.34 5.71
CA GLN A 24 8.53 24.56 7.15
C GLN A 24 9.83 25.31 7.41
N TYR A 25 10.84 25.08 6.58
CA TYR A 25 12.13 25.74 6.72
C TYR A 25 12.04 27.26 6.57
N PHE A 26 11.22 27.77 5.65
CA PHE A 26 11.09 29.22 5.41
C PHE A 26 10.38 29.96 6.54
N GLU A 27 9.69 29.23 7.43
CA GLU A 27 9.01 29.79 8.59
C GLU A 27 9.86 29.70 9.88
N LEU A 28 10.96 28.94 9.88
CA LEU A 28 11.90 28.97 11.00
C LEU A 28 12.53 30.38 11.09
N LYS A 29 12.44 31.01 12.26
CA LYS A 29 13.15 32.26 12.54
C LYS A 29 14.65 32.06 12.28
N ARG A 30 15.21 32.94 11.45
CA ARG A 30 16.60 32.94 10.94
C ARG A 30 17.71 32.96 12.02
N ASP A 31 17.34 33.05 13.30
CA ASP A 31 18.23 33.26 14.46
C ASP A 31 18.18 32.13 15.53
N SER A 32 17.46 31.03 15.28
CA SER A 32 17.49 29.88 16.20
C SER A 32 18.61 28.90 15.83
N LYS A 33 19.21 28.26 16.84
CA LYS A 33 20.23 27.18 16.71
C LYS A 33 19.70 25.91 16.01
N CYS A 34 18.53 25.97 15.38
CA CYS A 34 17.78 24.84 14.82
C CYS A 34 17.81 24.75 13.29
N SER A 35 18.53 25.64 12.61
CA SER A 35 18.67 25.59 11.14
C SER A 35 19.86 24.71 10.73
N ASP A 36 19.64 23.40 10.63
CA ASP A 36 20.56 22.54 9.87
C ASP A 36 20.27 22.67 8.37
N ILE A 37 21.30 22.84 7.55
CA ILE A 37 21.20 22.89 6.08
C ILE A 37 20.60 21.58 5.54
N LEU A 38 20.84 20.46 6.24
CA LEU A 38 20.26 19.16 5.91
C LEU A 38 18.73 19.13 5.96
N LEU A 39 18.10 20.00 6.77
CA LEU A 39 16.65 20.14 6.87
C LEU A 39 16.01 20.64 5.57
N VAL A 40 16.77 21.37 4.75
CA VAL A 40 16.32 21.90 3.44
C VAL A 40 16.71 20.98 2.31
N LEU A 41 17.95 20.50 2.36
CA LEU A 41 18.55 19.78 1.25
C LEU A 41 17.88 18.42 1.07
N THR A 42 17.49 17.77 2.17
CA THR A 42 16.83 16.46 2.15
C THR A 42 15.48 16.49 1.42
N PRO A 43 14.47 17.29 1.84
CA PRO A 43 13.17 17.32 1.15
C PRO A 43 13.27 17.87 -0.28
N ALA A 44 14.19 18.81 -0.54
CA ALA A 44 14.43 19.30 -1.90
C ALA A 44 15.00 18.20 -2.82
N THR A 45 15.97 17.44 -2.32
CA THR A 45 16.57 16.32 -3.08
C THR A 45 15.56 15.20 -3.30
N ARG A 46 14.72 14.89 -2.31
CA ARG A 46 13.59 13.94 -2.44
C ARG A 46 12.64 14.37 -3.55
N MET A 47 12.22 15.63 -3.57
CA MET A 47 11.32 16.14 -4.60
C MET A 47 11.94 16.05 -6.01
N ILE A 48 13.22 16.40 -6.15
CA ILE A 48 13.95 16.27 -7.42
C ILE A 48 14.06 14.80 -7.83
N LEU A 49 14.40 13.91 -6.89
CA LEU A 49 14.50 12.47 -7.14
C LEU A 49 13.16 11.93 -7.63
N THR A 50 12.05 12.24 -6.96
CA THR A 50 10.70 11.79 -7.33
C THR A 50 10.33 12.22 -8.75
N LEU A 51 10.61 13.47 -9.12
CA LEU A 51 10.38 14.00 -10.46
C LEU A 51 11.23 13.30 -11.53
N VAL A 52 12.55 13.21 -11.31
CA VAL A 52 13.48 12.59 -12.27
C VAL A 52 13.19 11.09 -12.41
N GLN A 53 12.89 10.41 -11.31
CA GLN A 53 12.56 8.99 -11.28
C GLN A 53 11.24 8.69 -11.99
N MET A 54 10.20 9.50 -11.76
CA MET A 54 8.92 9.36 -12.46
C MET A 54 9.11 9.55 -13.97
N GLN A 55 9.89 10.57 -14.37
CA GLN A 55 10.22 10.81 -15.77
C GLN A 55 11.02 9.64 -16.38
N PHE A 56 12.01 9.11 -15.65
CA PHE A 56 12.80 7.96 -16.06
C PHE A 56 11.93 6.73 -16.30
N ILE A 57 11.04 6.39 -15.36
CA ILE A 57 10.14 5.25 -15.48
C ILE A 57 9.16 5.45 -16.65
N PHE A 58 8.62 6.65 -16.82
CA PHE A 58 7.69 6.92 -17.92
C PHE A 58 8.34 6.71 -19.29
N LEU A 59 9.56 7.23 -19.48
CA LEU A 59 10.29 7.11 -20.74
C LEU A 59 10.83 5.70 -21.00
N ASN A 60 11.27 4.98 -19.97
CA ASN A 60 11.96 3.69 -20.12
C ASN A 60 11.07 2.46 -19.89
N SER A 61 9.84 2.62 -19.37
CA SER A 61 8.88 1.51 -19.21
C SER A 61 8.39 0.92 -20.53
N MET A 62 8.58 1.62 -21.65
CA MET A 62 8.02 1.22 -22.95
C MET A 62 8.99 0.46 -23.86
N ASP A 63 10.31 0.65 -23.79
CA ASP A 63 11.26 -0.06 -24.66
C ASP A 63 12.72 0.06 -24.17
N MET A 64 13.12 -0.78 -23.23
CA MET A 64 14.53 -0.85 -22.80
C MET A 64 15.35 -1.74 -23.74
N LYS A 65 15.92 -1.16 -24.80
CA LYS A 65 17.10 -1.73 -25.48
C LYS A 65 18.38 -1.27 -24.79
N MET A 66 18.51 -1.60 -23.49
CA MET A 66 19.68 -1.31 -22.67
C MET A 66 20.85 -2.25 -23.05
N SER A 67 21.30 -2.16 -24.30
CA SER A 67 22.28 -3.09 -24.87
C SER A 67 23.73 -2.63 -24.71
N ALA A 68 23.96 -1.32 -24.52
CA ALA A 68 25.31 -0.75 -24.55
C ALA A 68 26.06 -0.78 -23.20
N TYR A 69 25.38 -0.62 -22.05
CA TYR A 69 26.04 -0.51 -20.73
C TYR A 69 25.30 -1.30 -19.63
N LYS A 70 25.29 -2.63 -19.76
CA LYS A 70 24.50 -3.53 -18.88
C LYS A 70 24.90 -3.47 -17.40
N VAL A 71 26.21 -3.35 -17.10
CA VAL A 71 26.71 -3.31 -15.72
C VAL A 71 26.24 -2.05 -15.00
N VAL A 72 26.43 -0.89 -15.63
CA VAL A 72 25.98 0.41 -15.10
C VAL A 72 24.47 0.43 -14.96
N ALA A 73 23.73 -0.10 -15.94
CA ALA A 73 22.29 -0.21 -15.88
C ALA A 73 21.81 -1.10 -14.71
N ARG A 74 22.41 -2.28 -14.51
CA ARG A 74 22.05 -3.18 -13.41
C ARG A 74 22.36 -2.55 -12.05
N PHE A 75 23.53 -1.94 -11.92
CA PHE A 75 23.93 -1.25 -10.70
C PHE A 75 23.00 -0.07 -10.41
N GLY A 76 22.75 0.79 -11.41
CA GLY A 76 21.87 1.95 -11.28
C GLY A 76 20.45 1.58 -10.89
N LEU A 77 19.87 0.56 -11.53
CA LEU A 77 18.53 0.06 -11.18
C LEU A 77 18.50 -0.51 -9.75
N MET A 78 19.50 -1.30 -9.35
CA MET A 78 19.59 -1.82 -7.98
C MET A 78 19.76 -0.71 -6.94
N HIS A 79 20.56 0.32 -7.24
CA HIS A 79 20.72 1.47 -6.37
C HIS A 79 19.41 2.26 -6.24
N MET A 80 18.69 2.48 -7.34
CA MET A 80 17.36 3.13 -7.29
C MET A 80 16.35 2.29 -6.50
N ILE A 81 16.35 0.95 -6.63
CA ILE A 81 15.50 0.08 -5.80
C ILE A 81 15.85 0.28 -4.32
N ALA A 82 17.13 0.23 -3.96
CA ALA A 82 17.57 0.44 -2.59
C ALA A 82 17.15 1.82 -2.05
N ALA A 83 17.30 2.88 -2.85
CA ALA A 83 16.87 4.23 -2.46
C ALA A 83 15.37 4.31 -2.15
N ASN A 84 14.52 3.68 -2.98
CA ASN A 84 13.07 3.65 -2.73
C ASN A 84 12.70 2.82 -1.50
N LEU A 85 13.41 1.70 -1.25
CA LEU A 85 13.19 0.91 -0.03
C LEU A 85 13.65 1.64 1.24
N CYS A 86 14.75 2.40 1.17
CA CYS A 86 15.20 3.25 2.27
C CYS A 86 14.22 4.39 2.55
N GLU A 87 13.70 5.04 1.50
CA GLU A 87 12.69 6.10 1.66
C GLU A 87 11.39 5.55 2.24
N TRP A 88 10.95 4.39 1.76
CA TRP A 88 9.81 3.66 2.32
C TRP A 88 9.99 3.40 3.82
N LEU A 89 11.13 2.83 4.22
CA LEU A 89 11.42 2.55 5.62
C LEU A 89 11.51 3.83 6.46
N TYR A 90 12.07 4.91 5.93
CA TYR A 90 12.14 6.19 6.63
C TYR A 90 10.75 6.77 6.92
N VAL A 91 9.90 6.84 5.90
CA VAL A 91 8.54 7.41 6.04
C VAL A 91 7.70 6.53 6.97
N LEU A 92 7.84 5.22 6.85
CA LEU A 92 7.20 4.25 7.73
C LEU A 92 7.55 4.51 9.20
N VAL A 93 8.83 4.73 9.51
CA VAL A 93 9.28 5.03 10.88
C VAL A 93 8.70 6.36 11.38
N GLU A 94 8.65 7.40 10.54
CA GLU A 94 8.07 8.69 10.95
C GLU A 94 6.55 8.60 11.17
N GLU A 95 5.82 7.84 10.35
CA GLU A 95 4.40 7.55 10.53
C GLU A 95 4.13 6.79 11.83
N THR A 96 4.88 5.69 12.08
CA THR A 96 4.81 4.92 13.33
C THR A 96 5.10 5.80 14.54
N ARG A 97 6.12 6.65 14.45
CA ARG A 97 6.45 7.58 15.53
C ARG A 97 5.30 8.56 15.79
N HIS A 98 4.69 9.09 14.73
CA HIS A 98 3.59 10.03 14.84
C HIS A 98 2.38 9.43 15.55
N GLU A 99 1.98 8.20 15.19
CA GLU A 99 0.84 7.51 15.83
C GLU A 99 1.15 7.15 17.30
N ILE A 100 2.35 6.64 17.60
CA ILE A 100 2.69 6.23 18.97
C ILE A 100 2.70 7.42 19.94
N VAL A 101 3.20 8.58 19.51
CA VAL A 101 3.16 9.80 20.32
C VAL A 101 1.71 10.21 20.60
N HIS A 102 0.82 10.09 19.61
CA HIS A 102 -0.62 10.37 19.79
C HIS A 102 -1.28 9.40 20.78
N LEU A 103 -0.94 8.12 20.70
CA LEU A 103 -1.42 7.09 21.63
C LEU A 103 -0.90 7.29 23.06
N GLY A 104 0.33 7.76 23.22
CA GLY A 104 0.94 8.07 24.52
C GLY A 104 0.30 9.27 25.23
N ASP A 105 -0.02 10.33 24.50
CA ASP A 105 -0.63 11.54 25.07
C ASP A 105 -2.05 11.27 25.61
N HIS A 106 -2.83 10.44 24.90
CA HIS A 106 -4.15 10.00 25.37
C HIS A 106 -4.09 9.13 26.64
N GLY A 107 -3.04 8.30 26.79
CA GLY A 107 -2.80 7.51 28.00
C GLY A 107 -2.50 8.37 29.23
N MET A 108 -1.76 9.48 29.06
CA MET A 108 -1.43 10.40 30.16
C MET A 108 -2.62 11.25 30.60
N THR A 109 -3.53 11.62 29.70
CA THR A 109 -4.75 12.37 30.07
C THR A 109 -5.75 11.56 30.91
N HIS A 110 -5.77 10.23 30.79
CA HIS A 110 -6.61 9.37 31.63
C HIS A 110 -5.90 8.88 32.93
N GLY A 111 -4.57 8.97 33.01
CA GLY A 111 -3.78 8.57 34.18
C GLY A 111 -3.71 9.61 35.31
N ALA A 112 -4.11 10.87 35.07
CA ALA A 112 -4.05 11.94 36.07
C ALA A 112 -5.07 11.80 37.23
N MET A 113 -5.81 10.69 37.31
CA MET A 113 -6.79 10.45 38.39
C MET A 113 -6.73 9.06 39.03
N SER A 114 -5.67 8.27 38.83
CA SER A 114 -5.47 7.04 39.61
C SER A 114 -4.00 6.78 39.89
N HIS A 115 -3.59 7.14 41.11
CA HIS A 115 -2.41 6.57 41.76
C HIS A 115 -2.62 5.06 41.92
N ASP A 116 -1.98 4.25 41.08
CA ASP A 116 -1.54 2.92 41.52
C ASP A 116 -0.22 2.54 40.83
N SER A 117 0.82 2.47 41.63
CA SER A 117 2.22 2.28 41.25
C SER A 117 2.51 0.79 41.12
N SER A 118 2.26 0.19 39.95
CA SER A 118 2.77 -1.15 39.63
C SER A 118 2.83 -1.52 38.14
N ALA A 119 2.66 -0.58 37.20
CA ALA A 119 2.65 -0.88 35.75
C ALA A 119 3.68 -0.11 34.90
N GLU A 120 4.68 0.55 35.50
CA GLU A 120 5.64 1.41 34.77
C GLU A 120 6.87 0.68 34.21
N ASP A 121 7.13 -0.59 34.58
CA ASP A 121 8.37 -1.29 34.21
C ASP A 121 8.36 -1.98 32.82
N SER A 122 7.20 -2.14 32.17
CA SER A 122 7.12 -2.85 30.88
C SER A 122 7.15 -1.92 29.66
N LEU A 123 6.92 -0.62 29.83
CA LEU A 123 6.93 0.35 28.73
C LEU A 123 8.34 0.89 28.40
N SER A 124 9.22 0.98 29.40
CA SER A 124 10.58 1.53 29.26
C SER A 124 11.52 0.61 28.47
N SER A 125 11.41 -0.70 28.66
CA SER A 125 12.31 -1.68 28.03
C SER A 125 12.16 -1.75 26.51
N SER A 126 10.95 -1.54 25.98
CA SER A 126 10.70 -1.54 24.53
C SER A 126 11.10 -0.22 23.85
N GLU A 127 10.99 0.91 24.57
CA GLU A 127 11.46 2.21 24.07
C GLU A 127 12.99 2.23 23.95
N GLU A 128 13.73 1.65 24.89
CA GLU A 128 15.20 1.59 24.83
C GLU A 128 15.74 0.70 23.71
N VAL A 129 15.10 -0.46 23.46
CA VAL A 129 15.51 -1.36 22.37
C VAL A 129 15.29 -0.70 21.01
N PHE A 130 14.15 -0.04 20.79
CA PHE A 130 13.89 0.66 19.54
C PHE A 130 14.75 1.92 19.39
N ARG A 131 15.03 2.68 20.47
CA ARG A 131 16.04 3.75 20.45
C ARG A 131 17.42 3.22 20.08
N GLY A 132 17.79 2.02 20.54
CA GLY A 132 19.04 1.35 20.16
C GLY A 132 19.10 0.95 18.68
N VAL A 133 18.01 0.39 18.14
CA VAL A 133 17.89 0.04 16.70
C VAL A 133 17.85 1.30 15.82
N LEU A 134 17.15 2.35 16.27
CA LEU A 134 17.08 3.65 15.60
C LEU A 134 18.42 4.39 15.63
N ALA A 135 19.16 4.32 16.73
CA ALA A 135 20.51 4.85 16.83
C ALA A 135 21.49 4.12 15.90
N LEU A 136 21.34 2.80 15.75
CA LEU A 136 22.11 2.01 14.77
C LEU A 136 21.73 2.35 13.32
N ALA A 137 20.47 2.66 13.05
CA ALA A 137 20.00 3.04 11.71
C ALA A 137 20.41 4.46 11.30
N LEU A 138 20.57 5.37 12.26
CA LEU A 138 20.87 6.79 12.01
C LEU A 138 22.36 7.14 12.14
N ASN A 139 23.16 6.36 12.87
CA ASN A 139 24.61 6.60 12.99
C ASN A 139 25.44 5.48 12.33
N GLY A 140 25.90 5.77 11.12
CA GLY A 140 27.09 5.13 10.59
C GLY A 140 28.31 5.49 11.44
N THR A 141 28.90 4.47 12.07
CA THR A 141 30.23 4.38 12.69
C THR A 141 30.38 4.61 14.20
N ASN A 142 31.06 3.62 14.81
CA ASN A 142 31.83 3.57 16.06
C ASN A 142 31.10 3.27 17.38
N VAL A 143 31.00 1.96 17.64
CA VAL A 143 31.01 1.35 18.97
C VAL A 143 32.36 1.59 19.65
N SER A 144 32.37 2.23 20.82
CA SER A 144 33.33 2.00 21.91
C SER A 144 32.75 2.57 23.21
N GLY A 145 32.83 1.79 24.28
CA GLY A 145 31.97 1.90 25.45
C GLY A 145 32.37 2.91 26.53
N HIS A 146 31.47 2.96 27.52
CA HIS A 146 31.57 3.48 28.90
C HIS A 146 32.15 4.90 29.10
N HIS A 147 31.30 5.84 29.49
CA HIS A 147 31.36 6.49 30.82
C HIS A 147 30.10 7.33 31.07
N LEU A 148 29.38 7.01 32.14
CA LEU A 148 28.31 7.82 32.71
C LEU A 148 28.88 9.19 33.13
N SER A 149 28.35 10.26 32.56
CA SER A 149 28.38 11.59 33.18
C SER A 149 27.04 12.24 32.98
N GLU A 150 26.35 12.39 34.09
CA GLU A 150 25.12 13.16 34.30
C GLU A 150 25.30 14.57 33.70
N ARG A 151 24.50 14.90 32.69
CA ARG A 151 24.32 16.28 32.22
C ARG A 151 22.84 16.55 32.10
N SER A 152 22.29 17.02 33.20
CA SER A 152 20.97 17.62 33.31
C SER A 152 20.91 18.89 32.46
N SER A 153 19.77 19.08 31.77
CA SER A 153 19.31 20.32 31.12
C SER A 153 19.69 20.58 29.65
N ASP A 154 19.41 19.64 28.73
CA ASP A 154 19.40 19.97 27.27
C ASP A 154 18.25 19.31 26.46
N THR A 155 17.32 18.61 27.11
CA THR A 155 16.23 17.88 26.40
C THR A 155 14.99 18.74 26.11
N HIS A 156 14.90 19.95 26.66
CA HIS A 156 13.73 20.82 26.47
C HIS A 156 13.82 21.73 25.22
N ASP A 157 15.02 22.05 24.75
CA ASP A 157 15.23 23.00 23.64
C ASP A 157 15.04 22.38 22.24
N ILE A 158 15.16 21.05 22.11
CA ILE A 158 14.96 20.35 20.83
C ILE A 158 13.48 20.33 20.41
N TYR A 159 12.55 20.42 21.37
CA TYR A 159 11.11 20.36 21.11
C TYR A 159 10.47 21.71 20.77
N GLU A 160 11.08 22.85 21.13
CA GLU A 160 10.53 24.18 20.85
C GLU A 160 10.63 24.58 19.36
N CYS A 161 11.58 24.02 18.62
CA CYS A 161 11.81 24.40 17.23
C CYS A 161 10.82 23.78 16.22
N ARG A 162 10.04 22.76 16.60
CA ARG A 162 9.09 22.07 15.70
C ARG A 162 7.62 22.50 15.91
N ARG A 163 7.28 23.19 17.01
CA ARG A 163 5.88 23.28 17.49
C ARG A 163 5.18 24.65 17.41
N SER A 164 5.83 25.71 16.90
CA SER A 164 5.32 27.09 17.04
C SER A 164 5.06 27.88 15.74
N ASN A 165 4.96 27.22 14.57
CA ASN A 165 4.79 27.87 13.26
C ASN A 165 3.56 27.33 12.48
N ILE A 166 2.92 28.16 11.65
CA ILE A 166 1.69 27.87 10.89
C ILE A 166 1.90 26.65 9.96
N MET A 167 3.03 26.61 9.24
CA MET A 167 3.43 25.49 8.38
C MET A 167 3.79 24.26 9.21
N GLY A 168 4.34 24.44 10.42
CA GLY A 168 4.57 23.37 11.38
C GLY A 168 3.28 22.60 11.67
N SER A 169 2.23 23.33 12.08
CA SER A 169 0.90 22.79 12.33
C SER A 169 0.25 22.23 11.06
N LEU A 170 0.38 22.91 9.92
CA LEU A 170 -0.18 22.44 8.65
C LEU A 170 0.39 21.08 8.25
N VAL A 171 1.72 20.92 8.30
CA VAL A 171 2.38 19.65 7.99
C VAL A 171 1.96 18.59 8.99
N GLN A 172 1.91 18.90 10.28
CA GLN A 172 1.50 17.94 11.30
C GLN A 172 0.07 17.41 11.06
N ASN A 173 -0.85 18.29 10.66
CA ASN A 173 -2.24 17.93 10.35
C ASN A 173 -2.38 17.24 8.98
N ALA A 174 -1.53 17.56 8.01
CA ALA A 174 -1.58 16.98 6.66
C ALA A 174 -0.82 15.65 6.55
N SER A 175 0.19 15.42 7.39
CA SER A 175 1.09 14.25 7.32
C SER A 175 0.34 12.92 7.36
N PRO A 176 -0.65 12.69 8.25
CA PRO A 176 -1.40 11.43 8.28
C PRO A 176 -2.08 11.08 6.95
N PHE A 177 -2.47 12.08 6.15
CA PHE A 177 -3.10 11.88 4.85
C PHE A 177 -2.10 11.67 3.71
N LEU A 178 -0.86 12.13 3.89
CA LEU A 178 0.18 12.13 2.87
C LEU A 178 1.22 11.01 3.05
N PHE A 179 1.38 10.46 4.26
CA PHE A 179 2.24 9.29 4.51
C PHE A 179 1.88 8.11 3.58
N PRO A 180 0.60 7.73 3.42
CA PRO A 180 0.25 6.63 2.53
C PRO A 180 0.66 6.90 1.07
N CYS A 181 0.60 8.16 0.62
CA CYS A 181 1.00 8.51 -0.75
C CYS A 181 2.50 8.26 -1.00
N THR A 182 3.36 8.63 -0.05
CA THR A 182 4.82 8.45 -0.19
C THR A 182 5.21 6.98 -0.04
N ILE A 183 4.56 6.26 0.88
CA ILE A 183 4.76 4.82 1.08
C ILE A 183 4.40 4.05 -0.19
N GLU A 184 3.21 4.30 -0.74
CA GLU A 184 2.72 3.65 -1.96
C GLU A 184 3.59 3.99 -3.18
N TYR A 185 3.97 5.25 -3.36
CA TYR A 185 4.87 5.67 -4.44
C TYR A 185 6.19 4.89 -4.42
N SER A 186 6.83 4.84 -3.25
CA SER A 186 8.15 4.23 -3.07
C SER A 186 8.10 2.72 -3.35
N LEU A 187 7.05 2.03 -2.88
CA LEU A 187 6.84 0.61 -3.15
C LEU A 187 6.58 0.34 -4.63
N ILE A 188 5.65 1.05 -5.26
CA ILE A 188 5.35 0.88 -6.69
C ILE A 188 6.61 1.09 -7.53
N CYS A 189 7.38 2.12 -7.21
CA CYS A 189 8.62 2.42 -7.92
C CYS A 189 9.65 1.28 -7.77
N ALA A 190 9.88 0.80 -6.54
CA ALA A 190 10.82 -0.29 -6.28
C ALA A 190 10.48 -1.53 -7.11
N VAL A 191 9.19 -1.87 -7.24
CA VAL A 191 8.79 -3.04 -8.04
C VAL A 191 8.95 -2.82 -9.54
N ILE A 192 8.57 -1.64 -10.06
CA ILE A 192 8.75 -1.33 -11.48
C ILE A 192 10.24 -1.41 -11.84
N LEU A 193 11.11 -0.83 -11.01
CA LEU A 193 12.56 -0.88 -11.18
C LEU A 193 13.11 -2.31 -11.09
N TYR A 194 12.57 -3.14 -10.19
CA TYR A 194 12.93 -4.56 -10.10
C TYR A 194 12.58 -5.34 -11.37
N GLU A 195 11.39 -5.13 -11.92
CA GLU A 195 11.00 -5.74 -13.20
C GLU A 195 11.84 -5.21 -14.37
N MET A 196 12.17 -3.91 -14.39
CA MET A 196 13.12 -3.35 -15.36
C MET A 196 14.50 -4.00 -15.23
N TRP A 197 14.99 -4.24 -14.01
CA TRP A 197 16.27 -4.88 -13.74
C TRP A 197 16.31 -6.34 -14.21
N LYS A 198 15.25 -7.11 -13.92
CA LYS A 198 15.11 -8.51 -14.34
C LYS A 198 15.11 -8.67 -15.85
N ASN A 199 14.55 -7.70 -16.57
CA ASN A 199 14.50 -7.70 -18.02
C ASN A 199 15.85 -7.39 -18.70
N VAL A 200 16.88 -6.99 -17.94
CA VAL A 200 18.26 -6.83 -18.45
C VAL A 200 18.92 -8.21 -18.63
N LYS A 201 18.72 -8.84 -19.79
CA LYS A 201 19.26 -10.18 -20.10
C LYS A 201 20.81 -10.23 -20.05
N PRO A 202 21.41 -11.27 -19.42
CA PRO A 202 22.83 -11.55 -19.56
C PRO A 202 23.15 -11.98 -21.00
N GLU A 203 24.38 -11.78 -21.45
CA GLU A 203 24.82 -12.29 -22.76
C GLU A 203 24.68 -13.82 -22.79
N THR A 204 23.78 -14.30 -23.64
CA THR A 204 23.92 -15.64 -24.20
C THR A 204 24.12 -15.42 -25.68
N GLU A 205 25.21 -15.97 -26.20
CA GLU A 205 25.62 -15.91 -27.59
C GLU A 205 24.46 -16.24 -28.53
N GLU A 206 23.96 -15.24 -29.26
CA GLU A 206 23.44 -15.48 -30.60
C GLU A 206 24.16 -14.52 -31.53
N GLY A 207 25.13 -15.08 -32.25
CA GLY A 207 25.89 -14.40 -33.26
C GLY A 207 24.99 -13.78 -34.33
N SER A 208 25.43 -12.61 -34.78
CA SER A 208 25.31 -12.12 -36.15
C SER A 208 23.99 -12.44 -36.88
N LYS A 209 23.02 -11.52 -36.79
CA LYS A 209 22.34 -11.01 -38.00
C LYS A 209 22.12 -9.50 -37.91
N ARG A 210 23.08 -8.76 -38.48
CA ARG A 210 22.80 -7.46 -39.11
C ARG A 210 21.74 -7.66 -40.19
N GLY A 211 20.82 -6.71 -40.30
CA GLY A 211 20.08 -6.44 -41.54
C GLY A 211 18.60 -6.77 -41.53
N ALA A 212 17.77 -5.77 -41.21
CA ALA A 212 16.66 -5.32 -42.07
C ALA A 212 15.92 -4.17 -41.37
N PHE A 213 16.20 -2.95 -41.80
CA PHE A 213 15.29 -1.83 -41.66
C PHE A 213 13.99 -2.21 -42.36
N ARG A 214 12.95 -2.56 -41.60
CA ARG A 214 11.57 -2.63 -42.09
C ARG A 214 10.85 -1.39 -41.62
N MET A 215 10.61 -0.50 -42.58
CA MET A 215 9.69 0.62 -42.46
C MET A 215 8.29 0.06 -42.23
N THR A 216 7.80 0.13 -41.00
CA THR A 216 6.41 -0.20 -40.69
C THR A 216 5.55 0.97 -41.13
N VAL A 217 4.77 0.74 -42.19
CA VAL A 217 3.74 1.62 -42.68
C VAL A 217 2.81 2.00 -41.53
N ASN A 218 2.62 3.30 -41.31
CA ASN A 218 1.57 3.86 -40.47
C ASN A 218 0.21 3.36 -40.96
N THR A 219 -0.35 2.36 -40.31
CA THR A 219 -1.80 2.14 -40.34
C THR A 219 -2.45 3.15 -39.41
N PRO A 220 -3.50 3.86 -39.85
CA PRO A 220 -4.14 4.87 -39.01
C PRO A 220 -4.76 4.18 -37.80
N HIS A 221 -4.35 4.59 -36.61
CA HIS A 221 -5.03 4.31 -35.37
C HIS A 221 -6.48 4.80 -35.52
N SER A 222 -7.42 3.90 -35.82
CA SER A 222 -8.82 4.24 -35.69
C SER A 222 -9.07 4.51 -34.22
N LEU A 223 -9.36 5.77 -33.90
CA LEU A 223 -9.93 6.22 -32.64
C LEU A 223 -11.30 5.53 -32.48
N HIS A 224 -11.25 4.28 -32.02
CA HIS A 224 -12.46 3.53 -31.71
C HIS A 224 -13.00 4.12 -30.41
N HIS A 225 -14.02 4.95 -30.57
CA HIS A 225 -14.85 5.51 -29.51
C HIS A 225 -15.08 4.45 -28.44
N PHE A 226 -14.53 4.67 -27.25
CA PHE A 226 -14.61 3.76 -26.12
C PHE A 226 -16.02 3.83 -25.53
N THR A 227 -16.98 3.14 -26.14
CA THR A 227 -18.32 2.99 -25.55
C THR A 227 -18.27 1.94 -24.45
N VAL A 228 -18.38 2.42 -23.22
CA VAL A 228 -18.56 1.58 -22.02
C VAL A 228 -20.01 1.06 -22.05
N ASP A 229 -20.24 -0.08 -22.70
CA ASP A 229 -21.58 -0.68 -22.76
C ASP A 229 -21.95 -1.34 -21.42
N CYS A 230 -22.51 -0.54 -20.51
CA CYS A 230 -22.99 -0.96 -19.19
C CYS A 230 -24.24 -1.86 -19.22
N THR A 231 -24.93 -1.95 -20.36
CA THR A 231 -26.22 -2.67 -20.50
C THR A 231 -26.13 -4.14 -20.08
N SER A 232 -24.98 -4.79 -20.29
CA SER A 232 -24.74 -6.19 -19.88
C SER A 232 -24.28 -6.38 -18.42
N ALA A 233 -23.93 -5.30 -17.72
CA ALA A 233 -23.27 -5.33 -16.40
C ALA A 233 -24.13 -4.76 -15.24
N HIS A 234 -25.28 -4.15 -15.55
CA HIS A 234 -26.09 -3.39 -14.60
C HIS A 234 -26.43 -4.13 -13.30
N LYS A 235 -26.81 -5.42 -13.33
CA LYS A 235 -27.15 -6.18 -12.11
C LYS A 235 -25.98 -6.28 -11.13
N GLY A 236 -24.79 -6.57 -11.65
CA GLY A 236 -23.57 -6.63 -10.84
C GLY A 236 -23.17 -5.27 -10.28
N LEU A 237 -23.34 -4.21 -11.09
CA LEU A 237 -23.09 -2.84 -10.67
C LEU A 237 -24.03 -2.41 -9.53
N PHE A 238 -25.35 -2.59 -9.67
CA PHE A 238 -26.32 -2.24 -8.62
C PHE A 238 -26.09 -3.03 -7.33
N SER A 239 -25.84 -4.34 -7.45
CA SER A 239 -25.49 -5.17 -6.28
C SER A 239 -24.21 -4.71 -5.61
N GLY A 240 -23.20 -4.30 -6.39
CA GLY A 240 -21.95 -3.76 -5.88
C GLY A 240 -22.14 -2.41 -5.18
N ILE A 241 -22.91 -1.50 -5.78
CA ILE A 241 -23.23 -0.20 -5.18
C ILE A 241 -23.96 -0.38 -3.85
N LEU A 242 -24.91 -1.32 -3.76
CA LEU A 242 -25.60 -1.61 -2.51
C LEU A 242 -24.60 -2.05 -1.42
N VAL A 243 -23.69 -2.97 -1.73
CA VAL A 243 -22.63 -3.39 -0.80
C VAL A 243 -21.75 -2.22 -0.40
N LEU A 244 -21.31 -1.39 -1.34
CA LEU A 244 -20.50 -0.21 -1.05
C LEU A 244 -21.21 0.77 -0.12
N VAL A 245 -22.49 1.06 -0.37
CA VAL A 245 -23.29 1.95 0.49
C VAL A 245 -23.43 1.36 1.90
N LEU A 246 -23.72 0.07 2.02
CA LEU A 246 -23.79 -0.61 3.33
C LEU A 246 -22.45 -0.55 4.06
N THR A 247 -21.33 -0.77 3.36
CA THR A 247 -19.99 -0.62 3.93
C THR A 247 -19.70 0.80 4.37
N ILE A 248 -20.08 1.82 3.59
CA ILE A 248 -19.91 3.23 3.99
C ILE A 248 -20.74 3.55 5.24
N ILE A 249 -21.99 3.09 5.30
CA ILE A 249 -22.85 3.27 6.50
C ILE A 249 -22.20 2.60 7.71
N SER A 250 -21.71 1.38 7.56
CA SER A 250 -20.99 0.63 8.61
C SER A 250 -19.75 1.39 9.10
N LEU A 251 -18.91 1.90 8.19
CA LEU A 251 -17.74 2.70 8.56
C LEU A 251 -18.11 3.99 9.30
N ILE A 252 -19.16 4.70 8.87
CA ILE A 252 -19.65 5.90 9.57
C ILE A 252 -20.12 5.54 10.99
N LEU A 253 -20.89 4.45 11.14
CA LEU A 253 -21.33 3.97 12.44
C LEU A 253 -20.16 3.58 13.33
N PHE A 254 -19.16 2.89 12.79
CA PHE A 254 -17.93 2.55 13.50
C PHE A 254 -17.24 3.79 14.06
N PHE A 255 -16.98 4.80 13.23
CA PHE A 255 -16.31 6.02 13.68
C PHE A 255 -17.12 6.77 14.74
N VAL A 256 -18.43 6.91 14.56
CA VAL A 256 -19.31 7.60 15.53
C VAL A 256 -19.36 6.86 16.87
N LEU A 257 -19.45 5.53 16.85
CA LEU A 257 -19.55 4.72 18.07
C LEU A 257 -18.19 4.53 18.78
N ASN A 258 -17.08 4.61 18.05
CA ASN A 258 -15.74 4.46 18.61
C ASN A 258 -15.31 5.67 19.48
N GLU A 259 -15.92 6.84 19.27
CA GLU A 259 -15.72 8.04 20.10
C GLU A 259 -16.26 7.86 21.53
N ASP A 260 -17.29 7.03 21.72
CA ASP A 260 -17.87 6.78 23.04
C ASP A 260 -17.28 5.50 23.67
N PRO A 261 -16.60 5.59 24.84
CA PRO A 261 -16.00 4.42 25.50
C PRO A 261 -17.00 3.31 25.82
N GLN A 262 -18.29 3.62 26.02
CA GLN A 262 -19.33 2.63 26.31
C GLN A 262 -19.67 1.77 25.08
N TYR A 263 -19.59 2.34 23.88
CA TYR A 263 -19.99 1.69 22.64
C TYR A 263 -18.81 1.16 21.81
N LYS A 264 -17.57 1.38 22.24
CA LYS A 264 -16.36 0.95 21.52
C LYS A 264 -16.33 -0.54 21.17
N GLN A 265 -16.73 -1.43 22.07
CA GLN A 265 -16.78 -2.88 21.79
C GLN A 265 -17.89 -3.24 20.79
N THR A 266 -19.02 -2.53 20.85
CA THR A 266 -20.12 -2.68 19.90
C THR A 266 -19.70 -2.22 18.50
N ALA A 267 -18.95 -1.12 18.40
CA ALA A 267 -18.39 -0.63 17.14
C ALA A 267 -17.47 -1.66 16.48
N VAL A 268 -16.52 -2.23 17.25
CA VAL A 268 -15.60 -3.25 16.75
C VAL A 268 -16.34 -4.52 16.32
N PHE A 269 -17.39 -4.92 17.04
CA PHE A 269 -18.21 -6.07 16.66
C PHE A 269 -18.99 -5.82 15.37
N GLU A 270 -19.61 -4.64 15.23
CA GLU A 270 -20.38 -4.25 14.04
C GLU A 270 -19.53 -4.31 12.77
N VAL A 271 -18.35 -3.68 12.81
CA VAL A 271 -17.48 -3.63 11.63
C VAL A 271 -16.93 -5.02 11.29
N ASN A 272 -16.57 -5.84 12.29
CA ASN A 272 -16.16 -7.23 12.07
C ASN A 272 -17.23 -8.08 11.37
N VAL A 273 -18.50 -7.90 11.74
CA VAL A 273 -19.61 -8.61 11.08
C VAL A 273 -19.73 -8.14 9.62
N CYS A 274 -19.64 -6.83 9.39
CA CYS A 274 -19.66 -6.25 8.04
C CYS A 274 -18.52 -6.80 7.17
N GLU A 275 -17.30 -6.84 7.71
CA GLU A 275 -16.12 -7.43 7.07
C GLU A 275 -16.31 -8.90 6.73
N LEU A 276 -16.76 -9.71 7.71
CA LEU A 276 -16.96 -11.14 7.53
C LEU A 276 -17.96 -11.41 6.40
N VAL A 277 -19.10 -10.71 6.41
CA VAL A 277 -20.11 -10.82 5.35
C VAL A 277 -19.51 -10.40 4.01
N LEU A 278 -18.78 -9.29 3.95
CA LEU A 278 -18.13 -8.80 2.73
C LEU A 278 -17.12 -9.78 2.15
N TYR A 279 -16.29 -10.42 3.00
CA TYR A 279 -15.33 -11.43 2.55
C TYR A 279 -16.01 -12.71 2.08
N ILE A 280 -17.08 -13.17 2.75
CA ILE A 280 -17.84 -14.36 2.35
C ILE A 280 -18.50 -14.15 0.98
N ILE A 281 -19.24 -13.05 0.81
CA ILE A 281 -19.93 -12.78 -0.47
C ILE A 281 -18.93 -12.60 -1.61
N SER A 282 -17.78 -11.96 -1.34
CA SER A 282 -16.73 -11.75 -2.33
C SER A 282 -16.03 -13.05 -2.70
N THR A 283 -15.79 -13.95 -1.73
CA THR A 283 -15.22 -15.28 -1.98
C THR A 283 -16.14 -16.12 -2.86
N ILE A 284 -17.44 -16.15 -2.54
CA ILE A 284 -18.44 -16.85 -3.37
C ILE A 284 -18.47 -16.26 -4.78
N ALA A 285 -18.48 -14.93 -4.91
CA ALA A 285 -18.46 -14.27 -6.21
C ALA A 285 -17.20 -14.63 -7.01
N VAL A 286 -16.01 -14.64 -6.41
CA VAL A 286 -14.76 -15.05 -7.05
C VAL A 286 -14.85 -16.51 -7.53
N ILE A 287 -15.34 -17.44 -6.71
CA ILE A 287 -15.50 -18.85 -7.07
C ILE A 287 -16.47 -19.02 -8.25
N VAL A 288 -17.65 -18.39 -8.19
CA VAL A 288 -18.63 -18.44 -9.28
C VAL A 288 -18.05 -17.81 -10.55
N CYS A 289 -17.29 -16.72 -10.44
CA CYS A 289 -16.64 -16.09 -11.58
C CYS A 289 -15.58 -17.00 -12.23
N MET A 290 -14.75 -17.66 -11.43
CA MET A 290 -13.78 -18.66 -11.90
C MET A 290 -14.48 -19.75 -12.72
N ILE A 291 -15.59 -20.28 -12.21
CA ILE A 291 -16.37 -21.32 -12.90
C ILE A 291 -16.94 -20.80 -14.22
N GLN A 292 -17.53 -19.59 -14.24
CA GLN A 292 -18.10 -19.02 -15.46
C GLN A 292 -17.06 -18.67 -16.52
N MET A 293 -15.88 -18.21 -16.12
CA MET A 293 -14.79 -17.83 -17.02
C MET A 293 -13.94 -19.01 -17.49
N ARG A 294 -14.06 -20.19 -16.88
CA ARG A 294 -13.29 -21.40 -17.24
C ARG A 294 -13.42 -21.78 -18.73
N GLY A 295 -14.56 -21.49 -19.35
CA GLY A 295 -14.80 -21.77 -20.77
C GLY A 295 -14.10 -20.83 -21.76
N LEU A 296 -13.45 -19.77 -21.29
CA LEU A 296 -12.63 -18.87 -22.11
C LEU A 296 -11.27 -19.52 -22.43
N LYS A 297 -10.75 -19.28 -23.63
CA LYS A 297 -9.49 -19.87 -24.07
C LYS A 297 -8.33 -19.20 -23.32
N TYR A 298 -7.44 -20.01 -22.77
CA TYR A 298 -6.18 -19.55 -22.20
C TYR A 298 -5.24 -19.16 -23.35
N HIS A 299 -4.79 -17.91 -23.36
CA HIS A 299 -3.84 -17.40 -24.34
C HIS A 299 -2.55 -17.02 -23.64
N HIS A 300 -1.59 -17.95 -23.64
CA HIS A 300 -0.24 -17.66 -23.19
C HIS A 300 0.43 -16.78 -24.25
N SER A 301 0.60 -15.48 -23.98
CA SER A 301 1.27 -14.58 -24.93
C SER A 301 2.78 -14.79 -24.85
N SER A 302 3.30 -15.70 -25.66
CA SER A 302 4.74 -15.97 -25.78
C SER A 302 5.49 -15.00 -26.71
N SER A 303 4.93 -13.83 -27.06
CA SER A 303 5.54 -12.96 -28.07
C SER A 303 5.66 -11.50 -27.64
N GLY A 304 6.85 -11.17 -27.12
CA GLY A 304 7.71 -10.19 -27.78
C GLY A 304 7.52 -8.72 -27.47
N HIS A 305 6.40 -8.07 -27.80
CA HIS A 305 6.40 -6.59 -27.98
C HIS A 305 5.14 -5.87 -27.48
N GLY A 306 4.30 -6.50 -26.63
CA GLY A 306 3.14 -5.84 -26.03
C GLY A 306 2.52 -6.52 -24.81
N GLY A 307 3.17 -7.56 -24.28
CA GLY A 307 2.68 -8.38 -23.16
C GLY A 307 3.38 -8.14 -21.82
N GLY A 308 4.40 -7.27 -21.76
CA GLY A 308 5.17 -7.01 -20.53
C GLY A 308 4.33 -6.43 -19.40
N GLY A 309 3.30 -5.62 -19.71
CA GLY A 309 2.41 -5.02 -18.71
C GLY A 309 1.66 -6.06 -17.86
N LEU A 310 1.06 -7.08 -18.49
CA LEU A 310 0.32 -8.14 -17.78
C LEU A 310 1.22 -9.00 -16.87
N GLY A 311 2.48 -9.22 -17.26
CA GLY A 311 3.46 -9.91 -16.41
C GLY A 311 3.83 -9.09 -15.18
N LEU A 312 4.12 -7.80 -15.38
CA LEU A 312 4.44 -6.85 -14.31
C LEU A 312 3.26 -6.67 -13.35
N ASP A 313 2.04 -6.54 -13.87
CA ASP A 313 0.82 -6.42 -13.07
C ASP A 313 0.61 -7.66 -12.17
N ASN A 314 0.89 -8.86 -12.70
CA ASN A 314 0.79 -10.11 -11.93
C ASN A 314 1.89 -10.25 -10.87
N SER A 315 3.13 -9.85 -11.16
CA SER A 315 4.23 -9.83 -10.18
C SER A 315 3.92 -8.87 -9.02
N LEU A 316 3.48 -7.64 -9.35
CA LEU A 316 3.07 -6.61 -8.38
C LEU A 316 1.99 -7.14 -7.44
N LEU A 317 0.98 -7.82 -7.99
CA LEU A 317 -0.12 -8.38 -7.22
C LEU A 317 0.36 -9.40 -6.17
N VAL A 318 1.23 -10.33 -6.58
CA VAL A 318 1.76 -11.37 -5.69
C VAL A 318 2.66 -10.79 -4.60
N MET A 319 3.45 -9.76 -4.93
CA MET A 319 4.27 -9.08 -3.93
C MET A 319 3.39 -8.31 -2.92
N ALA A 320 2.41 -7.55 -3.37
CA ALA A 320 1.52 -6.81 -2.48
C ALA A 320 0.77 -7.73 -1.50
N GLN A 321 0.42 -8.94 -1.95
CA GLN A 321 -0.25 -9.95 -1.15
C GLN A 321 0.55 -10.40 0.07
N THR A 322 1.89 -10.28 0.08
CA THR A 322 2.68 -10.65 1.27
C THR A 322 2.33 -9.78 2.47
N GLY A 323 2.03 -8.49 2.27
CA GLY A 323 1.59 -7.60 3.35
C GLY A 323 0.28 -8.05 3.97
N MET A 324 -0.69 -8.40 3.13
CA MET A 324 -1.97 -8.95 3.57
C MET A 324 -1.79 -10.21 4.44
N TYR A 325 -0.90 -11.11 4.02
CA TYR A 325 -0.62 -12.33 4.77
C TYR A 325 0.08 -12.07 6.10
N ILE A 326 1.06 -11.17 6.12
CA ILE A 326 1.73 -10.77 7.36
C ILE A 326 0.69 -10.22 8.34
N TYR A 327 -0.14 -9.27 7.91
CA TYR A 327 -1.18 -8.69 8.77
C TYR A 327 -2.12 -9.77 9.32
N CYS A 328 -2.75 -10.55 8.44
CA CYS A 328 -3.71 -11.57 8.88
C CYS A 328 -3.09 -12.62 9.79
N MET A 329 -1.84 -13.03 9.56
CA MET A 329 -1.15 -13.99 10.42
C MET A 329 -0.97 -13.44 11.85
N PHE A 330 -0.48 -12.21 12.00
CA PHE A 330 -0.33 -11.59 13.32
C PHE A 330 -1.69 -11.30 13.97
N SER A 331 -2.69 -10.88 13.20
CA SER A 331 -4.07 -10.69 13.70
C SER A 331 -4.70 -11.98 14.21
N ILE A 332 -4.51 -13.10 13.48
CA ILE A 332 -4.98 -14.42 13.94
C ILE A 332 -4.29 -14.83 15.24
N ILE A 333 -2.96 -14.64 15.33
CA ILE A 333 -2.20 -14.90 16.56
C ILE A 333 -2.77 -14.07 17.71
N GLY A 334 -2.96 -12.77 17.52
CA GLY A 334 -3.54 -11.86 18.52
C GLY A 334 -4.95 -12.26 18.95
N CYS A 335 -5.79 -12.74 18.02
CA CYS A 335 -7.13 -13.24 18.34
C CYS A 335 -7.11 -14.60 19.05
N SER A 336 -6.15 -15.48 18.74
CA SER A 336 -6.09 -16.84 19.30
C SER A 336 -5.49 -16.90 20.70
N PHE A 337 -4.57 -15.99 21.03
CA PHE A 337 -3.85 -15.96 22.30
C PHE A 337 -4.23 -14.75 23.18
N GLY A 338 -5.11 -13.87 22.71
CA GLY A 338 -5.70 -12.81 23.54
C GLY A 338 -6.66 -13.40 24.58
N ASN A 339 -6.69 -12.82 25.79
CA ASN A 339 -7.56 -13.26 26.89
C ASN A 339 -9.04 -13.39 26.44
N GLU A 340 -9.68 -14.50 26.85
CA GLU A 340 -11.04 -14.87 26.43
C GLU A 340 -12.11 -13.81 26.75
N ASP A 341 -11.91 -13.00 27.79
CA ASP A 341 -12.87 -11.96 28.22
C ASP A 341 -12.94 -10.73 27.28
N SER A 342 -12.02 -10.60 26.32
CA SER A 342 -11.93 -9.46 25.38
C SER A 342 -12.07 -9.86 23.91
N LEU A 343 -12.50 -11.09 23.64
CA LEU A 343 -12.61 -11.60 22.28
C LEU A 343 -13.87 -11.03 21.62
N ALA A 344 -13.70 -10.07 20.72
CA ALA A 344 -14.79 -9.67 19.81
C ALA A 344 -15.29 -10.94 19.08
N PRO A 345 -16.56 -11.36 19.26
CA PRO A 345 -17.04 -12.61 18.70
C PRO A 345 -16.88 -12.58 17.17
N GLY A 346 -16.05 -13.47 16.63
CA GLY A 346 -15.84 -13.60 15.18
C GLY A 346 -14.60 -12.89 14.59
N GLY A 347 -13.74 -12.26 15.40
CA GLY A 347 -12.49 -11.63 14.89
C GLY A 347 -11.59 -12.62 14.14
N MET A 348 -11.30 -13.78 14.73
CA MET A 348 -10.51 -14.84 14.08
C MET A 348 -11.16 -15.35 12.79
N ALA A 349 -12.49 -15.54 12.78
CA ALA A 349 -13.21 -15.98 11.60
C ALA A 349 -13.13 -14.96 10.45
N THR A 350 -13.11 -13.67 10.79
CA THR A 350 -12.98 -12.56 9.85
C THR A 350 -11.60 -12.54 9.20
N GLU A 351 -10.53 -12.67 9.99
CA GLU A 351 -9.16 -12.70 9.47
C GLU A 351 -8.89 -13.96 8.62
N LEU A 352 -9.40 -15.13 9.05
CA LEU A 352 -9.35 -16.35 8.23
C LEU A 352 -10.13 -16.21 6.92
N SER A 353 -11.33 -15.62 6.97
CA SER A 353 -12.13 -15.35 5.77
C SER A 353 -11.42 -14.38 4.83
N SER A 354 -10.69 -13.40 5.37
CA SER A 354 -9.87 -12.46 4.59
C SER A 354 -8.69 -13.15 3.90
N LEU A 355 -7.99 -14.06 4.57
CA LEU A 355 -6.95 -14.89 3.95
C LEU A 355 -7.48 -15.75 2.81
N ILE A 356 -8.63 -16.43 3.04
CA ILE A 356 -9.27 -17.26 2.02
C ILE A 356 -9.69 -16.39 0.83
N GLN A 357 -10.37 -15.27 1.09
CA GLN A 357 -10.88 -14.37 0.07
C GLN A 357 -9.75 -13.84 -0.82
N THR A 358 -8.67 -13.34 -0.21
CA THR A 358 -7.54 -12.77 -0.94
C THR A 358 -6.79 -13.82 -1.74
N THR A 359 -6.58 -15.01 -1.18
CA THR A 359 -5.96 -16.14 -1.89
C THR A 359 -6.79 -16.57 -3.11
N CYS A 360 -8.09 -16.76 -2.94
CA CYS A 360 -8.99 -17.10 -4.04
C CYS A 360 -9.00 -16.01 -5.12
N GLN A 361 -9.01 -14.73 -4.72
CA GLN A 361 -8.99 -13.61 -5.65
C GLN A 361 -7.69 -13.53 -6.45
N THR A 362 -6.52 -13.69 -5.82
CA THR A 362 -5.24 -13.72 -6.55
C THR A 362 -5.23 -14.84 -7.57
N VAL A 363 -5.60 -16.06 -7.18
CA VAL A 363 -5.64 -17.21 -8.10
C VAL A 363 -6.56 -16.91 -9.29
N PHE A 364 -7.74 -16.35 -9.04
CA PHE A 364 -8.66 -15.93 -10.10
C PHE A 364 -8.05 -14.87 -11.01
N VAL A 365 -7.45 -13.82 -10.47
CA VAL A 365 -6.88 -12.72 -11.26
C VAL A 365 -5.71 -13.22 -12.13
N LEU A 366 -4.80 -14.01 -11.55
CA LEU A 366 -3.69 -14.60 -12.29
C LEU A 366 -4.19 -15.47 -13.46
N ASP A 367 -5.16 -16.35 -13.22
CA ASP A 367 -5.74 -17.20 -14.27
C ASP A 367 -6.52 -16.39 -15.33
N ALA A 368 -7.40 -15.48 -14.89
CA ALA A 368 -8.27 -14.71 -15.76
C ALA A 368 -7.51 -13.65 -16.59
N SER A 369 -6.36 -13.15 -16.12
CA SER A 369 -5.51 -12.20 -16.85
C SER A 369 -5.10 -12.73 -18.24
N TRP A 370 -4.95 -14.05 -18.37
CA TRP A 370 -4.55 -14.74 -19.60
C TRP A 370 -5.73 -15.29 -20.41
N ARG A 371 -6.97 -15.13 -19.95
CA ARG A 371 -8.15 -15.66 -20.65
C ARG A 371 -8.76 -14.64 -21.61
N ARG A 372 -9.16 -15.12 -22.80
CA ARG A 372 -9.84 -14.33 -23.84
C ARG A 372 -10.98 -15.12 -24.48
N CYS A 373 -12.00 -14.41 -24.96
CA CYS A 373 -13.10 -15.01 -25.71
C CYS A 373 -12.60 -15.60 -27.04
N ARG A 374 -13.15 -16.76 -27.42
CA ARG A 374 -12.80 -17.44 -28.69
C ARG A 374 -13.91 -17.32 -29.73
N THR A 375 -15.16 -17.32 -29.30
CA THR A 375 -16.33 -17.40 -30.18
C THR A 375 -17.14 -16.11 -30.08
N ALA A 376 -17.74 -15.67 -31.19
CA ALA A 376 -18.67 -14.54 -31.22
C ALA A 376 -19.83 -14.71 -30.21
N ASN A 377 -20.30 -15.94 -29.97
CA ASN A 377 -21.31 -16.24 -28.95
C ASN A 377 -20.81 -15.91 -27.52
N GLN A 378 -19.55 -16.21 -27.20
CA GLN A 378 -18.94 -15.85 -25.91
C GLN A 378 -18.75 -14.33 -25.78
N ALA A 379 -18.38 -13.65 -26.87
CA ALA A 379 -18.27 -12.20 -26.92
C ALA A 379 -19.63 -11.51 -26.72
N ARG A 380 -20.73 -12.12 -27.17
CA ARG A 380 -22.11 -11.65 -26.94
C ARG A 380 -22.61 -11.95 -25.52
N ARG A 381 -22.45 -13.19 -25.02
CA ARG A 381 -22.94 -13.62 -23.70
C ARG A 381 -22.13 -13.03 -22.53
N LYS A 382 -20.84 -12.74 -22.74
CA LYS A 382 -19.91 -12.17 -21.75
C LYS A 382 -19.95 -12.90 -20.38
N PRO A 383 -19.67 -14.21 -20.33
CA PRO A 383 -19.81 -15.04 -19.12
C PRO A 383 -18.94 -14.53 -17.96
N GLY A 384 -19.54 -14.22 -16.81
CA GLY A 384 -18.84 -13.67 -15.64
C GLY A 384 -18.75 -12.13 -15.60
N ARG A 385 -19.14 -11.42 -16.67
CA ARG A 385 -19.05 -9.94 -16.73
C ARG A 385 -19.74 -9.21 -15.57
N GLN A 386 -20.93 -9.66 -15.20
CA GLN A 386 -21.69 -9.06 -14.08
C GLN A 386 -20.96 -9.27 -12.76
N ILE A 387 -20.39 -10.46 -12.55
CA ILE A 387 -19.69 -10.80 -11.31
C ILE A 387 -18.38 -10.02 -11.20
N ILE A 388 -17.60 -9.89 -12.27
CA ILE A 388 -16.41 -9.02 -12.28
C ILE A 388 -16.80 -7.58 -11.95
N THR A 389 -17.93 -7.09 -12.47
CA THR A 389 -18.41 -5.73 -12.18
C THR A 389 -18.77 -5.56 -10.70
N PHE A 390 -19.43 -6.56 -10.10
CA PHE A 390 -19.66 -6.60 -8.66
C PHE A 390 -18.34 -6.60 -7.88
N LEU A 391 -17.39 -7.47 -8.26
CA LEU A 391 -16.08 -7.60 -7.60
C LEU A 391 -15.24 -6.31 -7.66
N LEU A 392 -15.36 -5.52 -8.72
CA LEU A 392 -14.71 -4.20 -8.81
C LEU A 392 -15.19 -3.27 -7.70
N VAL A 393 -16.51 -3.21 -7.48
CA VAL A 393 -17.09 -2.34 -6.46
C VAL A 393 -16.86 -2.91 -5.05
N ALA A 394 -16.98 -4.23 -4.87
CA ALA A 394 -16.69 -4.89 -3.59
C ALA A 394 -15.22 -4.74 -3.18
N ASN A 395 -14.26 -4.77 -4.13
CA ASN A 395 -12.86 -4.48 -3.82
C ASN A 395 -12.63 -3.04 -3.39
N MET A 396 -13.37 -2.08 -3.95
CA MET A 396 -13.33 -0.70 -3.48
C MET A 396 -13.83 -0.58 -2.03
N ALA A 397 -14.88 -1.33 -1.67
CA ALA A 397 -15.38 -1.39 -0.29
C ALA A 397 -14.34 -2.00 0.67
N MET A 398 -13.71 -3.13 0.28
CA MET A 398 -12.63 -3.75 1.07
C MET A 398 -11.39 -2.85 1.18
N TRP A 399 -11.06 -2.11 0.11
CA TRP A 399 -9.98 -1.12 0.14
C TRP A 399 -10.28 0.01 1.12
N ALA A 400 -11.52 0.51 1.16
CA ALA A 400 -11.93 1.55 2.11
C ALA A 400 -11.81 1.08 3.57
N ILE A 401 -12.23 -0.15 3.88
CA ILE A 401 -12.09 -0.72 5.23
C ILE A 401 -10.60 -0.84 5.61
N ASN A 402 -9.77 -1.43 4.74
CA ASN A 402 -8.34 -1.57 5.01
C ASN A 402 -7.66 -0.21 5.24
N THR A 403 -8.06 0.81 4.49
CA THR A 403 -7.45 2.15 4.57
C THR A 403 -7.92 2.93 5.78
N LEU A 404 -9.22 2.93 6.07
CA LEU A 404 -9.84 3.79 7.08
C LEU A 404 -9.83 3.15 8.47
N GLU A 405 -9.98 1.83 8.56
CA GLU A 405 -9.98 1.11 9.83
C GLU A 405 -8.63 0.43 10.05
N LYS A 406 -8.28 -0.58 9.25
CA LYS A 406 -7.14 -1.45 9.59
C LYS A 406 -5.77 -0.78 9.51
N GLY A 407 -5.66 0.32 8.77
CA GLY A 407 -4.46 1.14 8.70
C GLY A 407 -4.06 1.78 10.03
N HIS A 408 -4.99 1.88 11.00
CA HIS A 408 -4.74 2.51 12.29
C HIS A 408 -4.70 1.44 13.39
N ALA A 409 -3.59 1.34 14.11
CA ALA A 409 -3.37 0.31 15.11
C ALA A 409 -4.32 0.45 16.31
N GLU A 410 -4.77 1.68 16.58
CA GLU A 410 -5.65 2.05 17.70
C GLU A 410 -7.04 1.43 17.68
N PHE A 411 -7.55 1.10 16.48
CA PHE A 411 -8.88 0.53 16.31
C PHE A 411 -8.96 -0.96 16.69
N ARG A 412 -7.82 -1.57 17.06
CA ARG A 412 -7.73 -2.96 17.55
C ARG A 412 -7.19 -2.99 19.00
N PRO A 413 -7.95 -2.53 20.00
CA PRO A 413 -7.48 -2.43 21.39
C PRO A 413 -7.07 -3.77 22.01
N SER A 414 -7.69 -4.87 21.58
CA SER A 414 -7.30 -6.23 22.02
C SER A 414 -5.89 -6.61 21.58
N HIS A 415 -5.48 -6.20 20.37
CA HIS A 415 -4.18 -6.52 19.81
C HIS A 415 -3.09 -5.65 20.45
N LEU A 416 -3.40 -4.38 20.71
CA LEU A 416 -2.53 -3.48 21.48
C LEU A 416 -2.25 -4.02 22.89
N LYS A 417 -3.24 -4.61 23.57
CA LYS A 417 -3.06 -5.24 24.89
C LYS A 417 -2.18 -6.49 24.85
N PHE A 418 -2.28 -7.29 23.78
CA PHE A 418 -1.55 -8.55 23.65
C PHE A 418 -0.10 -8.35 23.17
N PHE A 419 0.10 -7.64 22.06
CA PHE A 419 1.43 -7.42 21.49
C PHE A 419 2.17 -6.23 22.11
N GLY A 420 1.45 -5.34 22.78
CA GLY A 420 1.97 -4.03 23.19
C GLY A 420 1.82 -2.99 22.09
N VAL A 421 1.80 -1.72 22.50
CA VAL A 421 1.57 -0.57 21.60
C VAL A 421 2.63 -0.52 20.49
N TRP A 422 3.90 -0.68 20.85
CA TRP A 422 5.01 -0.60 19.89
C TRP A 422 4.96 -1.70 18.83
N ALA A 423 4.88 -2.97 19.25
CA ALA A 423 4.97 -4.09 18.32
C ALA A 423 3.77 -4.15 17.37
N TRP A 424 2.55 -3.95 17.88
CA TRP A 424 1.35 -3.94 17.04
C TRP A 424 1.34 -2.78 16.05
N THR A 425 1.77 -1.59 16.47
CA THR A 425 1.84 -0.43 15.58
C THR A 425 2.85 -0.64 14.45
N VAL A 426 4.04 -1.17 14.76
CA VAL A 426 5.05 -1.49 13.74
C VAL A 426 4.53 -2.56 12.77
N ILE A 427 3.93 -3.64 13.28
CA ILE A 427 3.34 -4.69 12.43
C ILE A 427 2.29 -4.10 11.49
N THR A 428 1.39 -3.27 12.02
CA THR A 428 0.31 -2.63 11.26
C THR A 428 0.89 -1.76 10.16
N HIS A 429 1.79 -0.83 10.49
CA HIS A 429 2.36 0.08 9.50
C HIS A 429 3.24 -0.61 8.45
N VAL A 430 3.95 -1.70 8.78
CA VAL A 430 4.72 -2.45 7.76
C VAL A 430 3.79 -3.19 6.79
N SER A 431 2.70 -3.77 7.31
CA SER A 431 1.88 -4.73 6.56
C SER A 431 0.68 -4.10 5.85
N MET A 432 0.07 -3.07 6.44
CA MET A 432 -1.14 -2.44 5.92
C MET A 432 -0.96 -1.70 4.60
N PRO A 433 0.11 -0.91 4.39
CA PRO A 433 0.30 -0.26 3.10
C PRO A 433 0.39 -1.27 1.95
N LEU A 434 1.12 -2.37 2.15
CA LEU A 434 1.16 -3.46 1.17
C LEU A 434 -0.22 -4.12 0.96
N ALA A 435 -1.02 -4.27 2.02
CA ALA A 435 -2.38 -4.80 1.94
C ALA A 435 -3.35 -3.84 1.22
N ILE A 436 -3.24 -2.53 1.47
CA ILE A 436 -3.99 -1.47 0.79
C ILE A 436 -3.61 -1.45 -0.69
N PHE A 437 -2.31 -1.48 -0.99
CA PHE A 437 -1.79 -1.60 -2.35
C PHE A 437 -2.35 -2.83 -3.07
N TYR A 438 -2.40 -3.98 -2.41
CA TYR A 438 -2.98 -5.20 -2.97
C TYR A 438 -4.45 -5.01 -3.37
N ARG A 439 -5.28 -4.39 -2.51
CA ARG A 439 -6.70 -4.13 -2.81
C ARG A 439 -6.87 -3.19 -4.00
N PHE A 440 -6.08 -2.12 -4.02
CA PHE A 440 -6.09 -1.16 -5.12
C PHE A 440 -5.64 -1.80 -6.44
N HIS A 441 -4.49 -2.46 -6.45
CA HIS A 441 -3.92 -3.08 -7.65
C HIS A 441 -4.76 -4.26 -8.16
N SER A 442 -5.32 -5.08 -7.27
CA SER A 442 -6.24 -6.15 -7.68
C SER A 442 -7.51 -5.61 -8.37
N THR A 443 -7.99 -4.43 -7.98
CA THR A 443 -9.08 -3.72 -8.67
C THR A 443 -8.68 -3.33 -10.09
N ILE A 444 -7.46 -2.81 -10.27
CA ILE A 444 -6.90 -2.49 -11.59
C ILE A 444 -6.82 -3.74 -12.47
N CYS A 445 -6.31 -4.85 -11.94
CA CYS A 445 -6.23 -6.12 -12.66
C CYS A 445 -7.62 -6.64 -13.05
N LEU A 446 -8.60 -6.58 -12.15
CA LEU A 446 -9.99 -6.94 -12.43
C LEU A 446 -10.59 -6.06 -13.53
N PHE A 447 -10.26 -4.77 -13.55
CA PHE A 447 -10.74 -3.83 -14.56
C PHE A 447 -10.14 -4.13 -15.94
N GLU A 448 -8.84 -4.44 -16.00
CA GLU A 448 -8.20 -4.87 -17.24
C GLU A 448 -8.78 -6.20 -17.74
N ILE A 449 -9.03 -7.18 -16.86
CA ILE A 449 -9.75 -8.42 -17.20
C ILE A 449 -11.14 -8.08 -17.76
N TRP A 450 -11.90 -7.22 -17.08
CA TRP A 450 -13.21 -6.77 -17.53
C TRP A 450 -13.11 -6.17 -18.94
N LYS A 451 -12.18 -5.26 -19.19
CA LYS A 451 -12.00 -4.60 -20.49
C LYS A 451 -11.55 -5.54 -21.61
N SER A 452 -10.67 -6.49 -21.31
CA SER A 452 -9.93 -7.26 -22.32
C SER A 452 -10.49 -8.66 -22.57
N ALA A 453 -11.14 -9.30 -21.60
CA ALA A 453 -11.57 -10.70 -21.70
C ALA A 453 -12.53 -10.99 -22.87
N TYR A 454 -13.30 -10.00 -23.33
CA TYR A 454 -14.32 -10.20 -24.38
C TYR A 454 -14.03 -9.48 -25.69
N LYS A 455 -12.83 -8.90 -25.86
CA LYS A 455 -12.40 -8.33 -27.14
C LYS A 455 -11.85 -9.45 -28.03
N MET A 456 -12.50 -9.69 -29.16
CA MET A 456 -11.97 -10.58 -30.20
C MET A 456 -10.76 -9.89 -30.84
N LYS A 457 -9.58 -10.54 -30.83
CA LYS A 457 -8.51 -10.16 -31.76
C LYS A 457 -8.95 -10.64 -33.13
N VAL A 458 -9.34 -9.71 -34.00
CA VAL A 458 -9.63 -9.95 -35.42
C VAL A 458 -8.32 -10.24 -36.13
#